data_AF-A0A6V7M2C3-F1
#
_entry.id   AF-A0A6V7M2C3-F1
#
_cell.length_a   1.000
_cell.length_b   1.000
_cell.length_c   1.000
_cell.angle_alpha   90.00
_cell.angle_beta   90.00
_cell.angle_gamma   90.00
#
_symmetry.space_group_name_H-M   'P 1'
#
loop_
_entity.id
_entity.type
_entity.pdbx_description
1 polymer ?
#
loop_
_entity_poly.entity_id
_entity_poly.type
_entity_poly.pdbx_seq_one_letter_code
_entity_poly.pdbx_strand_id
1 'polypeptide(L)'
;SIVSGESSIVLAGGADNMSQSPFIVRNIRFGTALGQKYEFEDSLWLGLLDTHCGLPMGATAEKLGAKYGITREEVDKFAFRSHQNWKA
;
A
#
# COMPACT_ATOMS: atom_id res chain seq x y z
N SER A 1 20.94 -15.72 5.74
CA SER A 1 22.31 -15.20 5.70
C SER A 1 23.05 -15.40 7.01
N ILE A 2 22.67 -14.76 8.14
CA ILE A 2 23.44 -14.92 9.40
C ILE A 2 23.26 -16.31 10.01
N VAL A 3 22.01 -16.76 10.22
CA VAL A 3 21.74 -18.08 10.82
C VAL A 3 22.23 -19.23 9.95
N SER A 4 22.18 -19.07 8.62
CA SER A 4 22.74 -20.02 7.65
C SER A 4 24.27 -19.97 7.55
N GLY A 5 24.94 -19.02 8.22
CA GLY A 5 26.40 -18.85 8.20
C GLY A 5 26.96 -18.15 6.96
N GLU A 6 26.11 -17.70 6.03
CA GLU A 6 26.50 -17.04 4.78
C GLU A 6 26.97 -15.59 4.99
N SER A 7 26.69 -14.97 6.14
CA SER A 7 27.11 -13.61 6.45
C SER A 7 27.34 -13.42 7.94
N SER A 8 28.43 -12.74 8.30
CA SER A 8 28.74 -12.42 9.70
C SER A 8 28.21 -11.05 10.14
N ILE A 9 28.02 -10.12 9.20
CA ILE A 9 27.50 -8.77 9.42
C ILE A 9 26.59 -8.42 8.24
N VAL A 10 25.44 -7.81 8.52
CA VAL A 10 24.46 -7.41 7.50
C VAL A 10 23.96 -6.00 7.80
N LEU A 11 23.91 -5.16 6.77
CA LEU A 11 23.17 -3.90 6.78
C LEU A 11 21.74 -4.16 6.29
N ALA A 12 20.75 -3.94 7.14
CA ALA A 12 19.33 -4.08 6.79
C ALA A 12 18.65 -2.70 6.83
N GLY A 13 18.10 -2.26 5.70
CA GLY A 13 17.40 -0.98 5.57
C GLY A 13 16.09 -1.12 4.78
N GLY A 14 15.24 -0.11 4.88
CA GLY A 14 14.01 0.01 4.10
C GLY A 14 13.90 1.43 3.54
N ALA A 15 13.42 1.54 2.30
CA ALA A 15 13.21 2.82 1.63
C ALA A 15 11.89 2.76 0.84
N ASP A 16 11.16 3.87 0.82
CA ASP A 16 9.94 4.04 0.03
C ASP A 16 9.85 5.49 -0.47
N ASN A 17 9.23 5.68 -1.64
CA ASN A 17 8.95 7.00 -2.20
C ASN A 17 7.62 7.00 -2.96
N MET A 18 6.53 7.02 -2.20
CA MET A 18 5.16 7.08 -2.75
C MET A 18 4.96 8.26 -3.73
N SER A 19 5.59 9.41 -3.48
CA SER A 19 5.47 10.61 -4.34
C SER A 19 6.04 10.42 -5.75
N GLN A 20 6.94 9.44 -5.93
CA GLN A 20 7.52 9.11 -7.24
C GLN A 20 6.87 7.89 -7.91
N SER A 21 5.78 7.37 -7.34
CA SER A 21 5.08 6.23 -7.95
C SER A 21 4.55 6.61 -9.34
N PRO A 22 4.91 5.87 -10.41
CA PRO A 22 4.60 6.30 -11.78
C PRO A 22 3.17 5.95 -12.20
N PHE A 23 2.70 6.64 -13.24
CA PHE A 23 1.60 6.11 -14.06
C PHE A 23 2.13 5.03 -15.01
N ILE A 24 1.37 3.94 -15.17
CA ILE A 24 1.73 2.82 -16.04
C ILE A 24 0.71 2.70 -17.16
N VAL A 25 1.19 2.62 -18.40
CA VAL A 25 0.38 2.28 -19.57
C VAL A 25 0.75 0.87 -20.01
N ARG A 26 -0.20 -0.05 -19.94
CA ARG A 26 0.02 -1.47 -20.26
C ARG A 26 -0.37 -1.80 -21.70
N ASN A 27 0.11 -2.94 -22.19
CA ASN A 27 -0.32 -3.56 -23.46
C ASN A 27 0.00 -2.77 -24.74
N ILE A 28 1.00 -1.88 -24.71
CA ILE A 28 1.40 -1.09 -25.89
C ILE A 28 2.69 -1.58 -26.56
N ARG A 29 3.42 -2.52 -25.93
CA ARG A 29 4.77 -2.92 -26.37
C ARG A 29 4.79 -3.56 -27.77
N PHE A 30 3.72 -4.24 -28.18
CA PHE A 30 3.68 -5.08 -29.38
C PHE A 30 2.69 -4.59 -30.44
N GLY A 31 2.39 -3.29 -30.43
CA GLY A 31 1.39 -2.68 -31.31
C GLY A 31 -0.01 -2.69 -30.70
N THR A 32 -0.87 -1.82 -31.23
CA THR A 32 -2.18 -1.50 -30.68
C THR A 32 -3.18 -1.25 -31.82
N ALA A 33 -4.47 -1.42 -31.54
CA ALA A 33 -5.50 -1.17 -32.54
C ALA A 33 -5.75 0.32 -32.72
N LEU A 34 -6.09 0.75 -33.95
CA LEU A 34 -6.54 2.11 -34.21
C LEU A 34 -7.78 2.44 -33.36
N GLY A 35 -7.74 3.58 -32.66
CA GLY A 35 -8.84 4.01 -31.78
C GLY A 35 -8.81 3.36 -30.38
N GLN A 36 -7.81 2.54 -30.05
CA GLN A 36 -7.66 1.99 -28.71
C GLN A 36 -7.40 3.11 -27.69
N LYS A 37 -8.20 3.13 -26.62
CA LYS A 37 -7.97 3.99 -25.47
C LYS A 37 -6.84 3.41 -24.62
N TYR A 38 -5.94 4.27 -24.15
CA TYR A 38 -4.90 3.91 -23.19
C TYR A 38 -5.27 4.45 -21.82
N GLU A 39 -5.28 3.56 -20.83
CA GLU A 39 -5.42 3.96 -19.44
C GLU A 39 -4.05 4.29 -18.87
N PHE A 40 -3.96 5.42 -18.20
CA PHE A 40 -2.82 5.79 -17.37
C PHE A 40 -3.13 5.30 -15.96
N GLU A 41 -2.69 4.09 -15.67
CA GLU A 41 -2.94 3.46 -14.39
C GLU A 41 -2.06 4.09 -13.31
N ASP A 42 -2.66 4.56 -12.22
CA ASP A 42 -1.92 4.94 -11.01
C ASP A 42 -1.41 3.68 -10.32
N SER A 43 -0.09 3.47 -10.38
CA SER A 43 0.51 2.26 -9.80
C SER A 43 0.50 2.26 -8.27
N LEU A 44 0.46 3.42 -7.63
CA LEU A 44 0.30 3.52 -6.18
C LEU A 44 -1.11 3.07 -5.79
N TRP A 45 -2.14 3.59 -6.46
CA TRP A 45 -3.52 3.24 -6.14
C TRP A 45 -3.82 1.76 -6.35
N LEU A 46 -3.33 1.19 -7.46
CA LEU A 46 -3.46 -0.24 -7.73
C LEU A 46 -2.70 -1.09 -6.70
N GLY A 47 -1.55 -0.62 -6.20
CA GLY A 47 -0.78 -1.30 -5.16
C GLY A 47 -1.50 -1.38 -3.80
N LEU A 48 -2.52 -0.55 -3.56
CA LEU A 48 -3.34 -0.54 -2.34
C LEU A 48 -4.58 -1.43 -2.42
N LEU A 49 -4.77 -2.14 -3.54
CA LEU A 49 -5.82 -3.13 -3.75
C LEU A 49 -5.21 -4.54 -3.67
N ASP A 50 -5.70 -5.37 -2.74
CA ASP A 50 -5.40 -6.80 -2.79
C ASP A 50 -6.26 -7.45 -3.86
N THR A 51 -5.61 -7.91 -4.93
CA THR A 51 -6.26 -8.54 -6.09
C THR A 51 -6.75 -9.96 -5.81
N HIS A 52 -6.29 -10.60 -4.73
CA HIS A 52 -6.75 -11.94 -4.35
C HIS A 52 -8.13 -11.90 -3.68
N CYS A 53 -8.32 -10.98 -2.73
CA CYS A 53 -9.61 -10.82 -2.04
C CYS A 53 -10.50 -9.71 -2.65
N GLY A 54 -9.97 -8.91 -3.58
CA GLY A 54 -10.70 -7.83 -4.26
C GLY A 54 -11.01 -6.63 -3.36
N LEU A 55 -10.24 -6.42 -2.28
CA LEU A 55 -10.50 -5.38 -1.30
C LEU A 55 -9.36 -4.37 -1.23
N PRO A 56 -9.68 -3.06 -1.26
CA PRO A 56 -8.73 -2.04 -0.85
C PRO A 56 -8.29 -2.25 0.60
N MET A 57 -7.05 -1.89 0.93
CA MET A 57 -6.53 -2.04 2.30
C MET A 57 -7.44 -1.42 3.36
N GLY A 58 -8.01 -0.23 3.10
CA GLY A 58 -8.97 0.40 4.00
C GLY A 58 -10.24 -0.44 4.25
N ALA A 59 -10.77 -1.12 3.22
CA ALA A 59 -11.94 -1.99 3.37
C ALA A 59 -11.63 -3.23 4.23
N THR A 60 -10.40 -3.73 4.20
CA THR A 60 -9.97 -4.81 5.11
C THR A 60 -9.91 -4.32 6.56
N ALA A 61 -9.49 -3.07 6.79
CA ALA A 61 -9.52 -2.45 8.12
C ALA A 61 -10.95 -2.28 8.64
N GLU A 62 -11.90 -1.86 7.79
CA GLU A 62 -13.32 -1.79 8.16
C GLU A 62 -13.90 -3.15 8.58
N LYS A 63 -13.51 -4.24 7.91
CA LYS A 63 -13.89 -5.60 8.33
C LYS A 63 -13.36 -5.94 9.72
N LEU A 64 -12.14 -5.52 10.06
CA LEU A 64 -11.60 -5.70 11.42
C LEU A 64 -12.35 -4.83 12.42
N GLY A 65 -12.69 -3.60 12.05
CA GLY A 65 -13.50 -2.70 12.89
C GLY A 65 -14.84 -3.32 13.26
N ALA A 66 -15.58 -3.82 12.26
CA ALA A 66 -16.84 -4.54 12.49
C ALA A 66 -16.65 -5.82 13.32
N LYS A 67 -15.61 -6.62 13.03
CA LYS A 67 -15.34 -7.88 13.74
C LYS A 67 -15.06 -7.69 15.22
N TYR A 68 -14.35 -6.62 15.57
CA TYR A 68 -13.92 -6.35 16.95
C TYR A 68 -14.75 -5.28 17.66
N GLY A 69 -15.81 -4.77 17.01
CA GLY A 69 -16.68 -3.74 17.59
C GLY A 69 -15.99 -2.39 17.79
N ILE A 70 -14.97 -2.07 16.99
CA ILE A 70 -14.22 -0.82 17.09
C ILE A 70 -15.10 0.31 16.53
N THR A 71 -15.35 1.30 17.37
CA THR A 71 -16.17 2.46 17.03
C THR A 71 -15.35 3.55 16.35
N ARG A 72 -16.04 4.42 15.60
CA ARG A 72 -15.42 5.60 15.00
C ARG A 72 -14.75 6.51 16.04
N GLU A 73 -15.38 6.68 17.20
CA GLU A 73 -14.85 7.52 18.27
C GLU A 73 -13.53 6.97 18.83
N GLU A 74 -13.39 5.65 18.96
CA GLU A 74 -12.15 5.02 19.39
C GLU A 74 -11.02 5.21 18.38
N VAL A 75 -11.31 5.08 17.08
CA VAL A 75 -10.33 5.32 16.00
C VAL A 75 -9.87 6.79 16.01
N ASP A 76 -10.79 7.74 16.14
CA ASP A 76 -10.46 9.17 16.18
C ASP A 76 -9.62 9.52 17.42
N LYS A 77 -9.96 8.97 18.59
CA LYS A 77 -9.16 9.13 19.82
C LYS A 77 -7.75 8.57 19.65
N PHE A 78 -7.61 7.41 19.01
CA PHE A 78 -6.31 6.82 18.70
C PHE A 78 -5.49 7.72 17.78
N ALA A 79 -6.08 8.18 16.68
CA ALA A 79 -5.41 9.06 15.71
C ALA A 79 -4.95 10.37 16.37
N PHE A 80 -5.83 11.02 17.15
CA PHE A 80 -5.48 12.23 17.90
C PHE A 80 -4.30 12.00 18.84
N ARG A 81 -4.34 10.92 19.65
CA ARG A 81 -3.24 10.56 20.55
C ARG A 81 -1.94 10.30 19.78
N SER A 82 -2.01 9.62 18.63
CA SER A 82 -0.84 9.37 17.79
C SER A 82 -0.16 10.68 17.36
N HIS A 83 -0.94 11.68 16.94
CA HIS A 83 -0.42 12.99 16.58
C HIS A 83 0.14 13.77 17.78
N GLN A 84 -0.49 13.68 18.96
CA GLN A 84 0.05 14.27 20.19
C GLN A 84 1.41 13.66 20.56
N ASN A 85 1.51 12.32 20.49
CA ASN A 85 2.75 11.61 20.81
C ASN A 85 3.88 11.92 19.83
N TRP A 86 3.58 12.13 18.54
CA TRP A 86 4.59 12.54 17.56
C TRP A 86 5.08 13.97 17.79
N LYS A 87 4.20 14.85 18.28
CA LYS A 87 4.51 16.27 18.51
C LYS A 87 5.37 16.51 19.75
N ALA A 88 5.20 15.69 20.79
CA ALA A 88 5.92 15.79 22.06
C ALA A 88 7.40 15.45 21.91
#